data_AF-A0A164I2N9-F1
#
_entry.id   AF-A0A164I2N9-F1
#
_cell.length_a   1.000
_cell.length_b   1.000
_cell.length_c   1.000
_cell.angle_alpha   90.00
_cell.angle_beta   90.00
_cell.angle_gamma   90.00
#
_symmetry.space_group_name_H-M   'P 1'
#
loop_
_entity.id
_entity.type
_entity.pdbx_description
1 polymer ?
#
loop_
_entity_poly.entity_id
_entity_poly.type
_entity_poly.pdbx_seq_one_letter_code
_entity_poly.pdbx_strand_id
1 'polypeptide(L)'
;KKSAADAARVKQQEQDRKKAEVRKRLEEAAAAKKAKKGFMTPERKKKLRLLLRKKAAEELKKEQERKAAERRRIIEERCGQPKNLDDANEGESSASIFSFM
;
A
#
# COMPACT_ATOMS: atom_id res chain seq x y z
N LYS A 1 0.33 -47.76 1.17
CA LYS A 1 1.29 -46.63 1.33
C LYS A 1 0.50 -45.33 1.58
N LYS A 2 0.10 -45.05 2.82
CA LYS A 2 -0.43 -43.74 3.24
C LYS A 2 0.63 -43.11 4.13
N SER A 3 1.57 -42.40 3.52
CA SER A 3 2.83 -42.02 4.16
C SER A 3 3.13 -40.55 3.87
N ALA A 4 3.56 -39.83 4.90
CA ALA A 4 3.91 -38.40 4.94
C ALA A 4 2.75 -37.38 4.90
N ALA A 5 1.82 -37.43 3.94
CA ALA A 5 0.81 -36.37 3.78
C ALA A 5 -0.23 -36.34 4.93
N ASP A 6 -0.74 -37.50 5.34
CA ASP A 6 -1.69 -37.60 6.46
C ASP A 6 -1.04 -37.23 7.81
N ALA A 7 0.23 -37.59 7.99
CA ALA A 7 0.98 -37.24 9.20
C ALA A 7 1.25 -35.72 9.31
N ALA A 8 1.46 -35.04 8.19
CA ALA A 8 1.61 -33.58 8.15
C ALA A 8 0.29 -32.87 8.46
N ARG A 9 -0.84 -33.37 7.94
CA ARG A 9 -2.17 -32.82 8.21
C ARG A 9 -2.58 -32.98 9.67
N VAL A 10 -2.30 -34.13 10.29
CA VAL A 10 -2.54 -34.36 11.72
C VAL A 10 -1.68 -33.41 12.57
N LYS A 11 -0.39 -33.24 12.24
CA LYS A 11 0.48 -32.28 12.95
C LYS A 11 0.00 -30.83 12.82
N GLN A 12 -0.48 -30.42 11.64
CA GLN A 12 -1.06 -29.09 11.46
C GLN A 12 -2.35 -28.91 12.27
N GLN A 13 -3.24 -29.91 12.25
CA GLN A 13 -4.47 -29.88 13.04
C GLN A 13 -4.21 -29.85 14.54
N GLU A 14 -3.21 -30.58 15.03
CA GLU A 14 -2.80 -30.48 16.43
C GLU A 14 -2.21 -29.11 16.79
N GLN A 15 -1.40 -28.53 15.90
CA GLN A 15 -0.87 -27.18 16.10
C GLN A 15 -1.97 -26.13 16.11
N ASP A 16 -2.96 -26.24 15.22
CA ASP A 16 -4.06 -25.29 15.14
C ASP A 16 -5.06 -25.46 16.27
N ARG A 17 -5.28 -26.69 16.76
CA ARG A 17 -6.00 -26.95 18.02
C ARG A 17 -5.29 -26.31 19.21
N LYS A 18 -3.97 -26.49 19.35
CA LYS A 18 -3.17 -25.86 20.43
C LYS A 18 -3.21 -24.33 20.35
N LYS A 19 -3.13 -23.75 19.15
CA LYS A 19 -3.25 -22.29 18.96
C LYS A 19 -4.65 -21.77 19.32
N ALA A 20 -5.70 -22.51 18.95
CA ALA A 20 -7.08 -22.14 19.26
C ALA A 20 -7.37 -22.21 20.77
N GLU A 21 -6.84 -23.23 21.46
CA GLU A 21 -6.95 -23.37 22.91
C GLU A 21 -6.23 -22.23 23.64
N VAL A 22 -5.00 -21.90 23.22
CA VAL A 22 -4.25 -20.75 23.77
C VAL A 22 -5.00 -19.44 23.54
N ARG A 23 -5.62 -19.27 22.36
CA ARG A 23 -6.43 -18.09 22.05
C ARG A 23 -7.68 -18.00 22.93
N LYS A 24 -8.38 -19.11 23.13
CA LYS A 24 -9.57 -19.21 23.98
C LYS A 24 -9.23 -18.91 25.45
N ARG A 25 -8.13 -19.49 25.96
CA ARG A 25 -7.62 -19.21 27.32
C ARG A 25 -7.24 -17.74 27.52
N LEU A 26 -6.63 -17.11 26.51
CA LEU A 26 -6.29 -15.68 26.56
C LEU A 26 -7.52 -14.77 26.47
N GLU A 27 -8.55 -15.16 25.73
CA GLU A 27 -9.81 -14.43 25.59
C GLU A 27 -10.65 -14.48 26.87
N GLU A 28 -10.72 -15.65 27.52
CA GLU A 28 -11.38 -15.86 28.81
C GLU A 28 -10.69 -15.09 29.94
N ALA A 29 -9.35 -15.12 30.00
CA ALA A 29 -8.57 -14.35 30.97
C ALA A 29 -8.62 -12.83 30.74
N ALA A 30 -8.75 -12.40 29.48
CA ALA A 30 -8.91 -10.99 29.12
C ALA A 30 -10.31 -10.48 29.46
N ALA A 31 -11.36 -11.30 29.32
CA ALA A 31 -12.74 -10.94 29.63
C ALA A 31 -12.95 -10.48 31.08
N ALA A 32 -12.30 -11.15 32.03
CA ALA A 32 -12.36 -10.79 33.45
C ALA A 32 -11.58 -9.50 33.83
N LYS A 33 -10.66 -9.02 32.96
CA LYS A 33 -9.81 -7.84 33.22
C LYS A 33 -10.08 -6.66 32.27
N LYS A 34 -11.22 -6.71 31.55
CA LYS A 34 -11.63 -5.83 30.43
C LYS A 34 -11.63 -4.33 30.70
N ALA A 35 -11.55 -3.87 31.95
CA ALA A 35 -11.62 -2.43 32.22
C ALA A 35 -10.32 -1.66 31.92
N LYS A 36 -9.11 -2.20 32.19
CA LYS A 36 -7.87 -1.39 32.12
C LYS A 36 -6.57 -2.09 31.68
N LYS A 37 -6.55 -3.42 31.51
CA LYS A 37 -5.32 -4.16 31.14
C LYS A 37 -5.52 -4.88 29.79
N GLY A 38 -5.49 -4.10 28.71
CA GLY A 38 -5.75 -4.59 27.36
C GLY A 38 -4.76 -5.67 26.91
N PHE A 39 -5.24 -6.58 26.06
CA PHE A 39 -4.52 -7.68 25.40
C PHE A 39 -3.17 -7.28 24.75
N MET A 40 -3.02 -6.01 24.40
CA MET A 40 -1.75 -5.48 23.91
C MET A 40 -0.98 -4.75 25.00
N THR A 41 0.30 -5.10 25.15
CA THR A 41 1.23 -4.28 25.92
C THR A 41 1.38 -2.89 25.28
N PRO A 42 1.65 -1.83 26.07
CA PRO A 42 1.81 -0.46 25.55
C PRO A 42 2.87 -0.36 24.44
N GLU A 43 3.98 -1.09 24.59
CA GLU A 43 5.06 -1.15 23.60
C GLU A 43 4.64 -1.82 22.30
N ARG A 44 3.96 -2.97 22.39
CA ARG A 44 3.47 -3.70 21.22
C ARG A 44 2.41 -2.89 20.46
N LYS A 45 1.55 -2.15 21.19
CA LYS A 45 0.57 -1.23 20.59
C LYS A 45 1.26 -0.05 19.89
N LYS A 46 2.34 0.50 20.46
CA LYS A 46 3.16 1.55 19.84
C LYS A 46 3.80 1.06 18.53
N LYS A 47 4.40 -0.13 18.53
CA LYS A 47 5.01 -0.75 17.35
C LYS A 47 3.97 -1.06 16.25
N LEU A 48 2.82 -1.59 16.63
CA LEU A 48 1.73 -1.90 15.68
C LEU A 48 1.20 -0.63 14.99
N ARG A 49 0.93 0.43 15.75
CA ARG A 49 0.48 1.71 15.18
C ARG A 49 1.48 2.29 14.19
N LEU A 50 2.77 2.17 14.47
CA LEU A 50 3.82 2.65 13.58
C LEU A 50 3.83 1.87 12.26
N LEU A 51 3.73 0.53 12.31
CA LEU A 51 3.71 -0.32 11.11
C LEU A 51 2.48 -0.05 10.25
N LEU A 52 1.30 0.14 10.86
CA LEU A 52 0.07 0.44 10.12
C LEU A 52 0.16 1.80 9.39
N ARG A 53 0.71 2.83 10.04
CA ARG A 53 0.91 4.15 9.40
C ARG A 53 1.95 4.10 8.29
N LYS A 54 3.05 3.37 8.48
CA LYS A 54 4.07 3.17 7.44
C LYS A 54 3.46 2.48 6.21
N LYS A 55 2.69 1.41 6.42
CA LYS A 55 2.00 0.71 5.34
C LYS A 55 0.99 1.61 4.61
N ALA A 56 0.24 2.43 5.33
CA ALA A 56 -0.69 3.38 4.73
C ALA A 56 0.03 4.44 3.89
N ALA A 57 1.18 4.95 4.36
CA ALA A 57 2.00 5.92 3.62
C ALA A 57 2.64 5.30 2.37
N GLU A 58 3.12 4.06 2.46
CA GLU A 58 3.71 3.34 1.33
C GLU A 58 2.68 3.04 0.23
N GLU A 59 1.47 2.57 0.59
CA GLU A 59 0.39 2.34 -0.38
C GLU A 59 -0.06 3.65 -1.04
N LEU A 60 -0.19 4.74 -0.28
CA LEU A 60 -0.58 6.05 -0.83
C LEU A 60 0.45 6.59 -1.83
N LYS A 61 1.74 6.44 -1.53
CA LYS A 61 2.82 6.89 -2.43
C LYS A 61 2.85 6.07 -3.73
N LYS A 62 2.62 4.77 -3.63
CA LYS A 62 2.57 3.86 -4.79
C LYS A 62 1.38 4.17 -5.71
N GLU A 63 0.25 4.57 -5.15
CA GLU A 63 -0.92 5.00 -5.93
C GLU A 63 -0.69 6.35 -6.63
N GLN A 64 -0.05 7.30 -5.95
CA GLN A 64 0.35 8.58 -6.58
C GLN A 64 1.32 8.38 -7.74
N GLU A 65 2.31 7.49 -7.59
CA GLU A 65 3.29 7.18 -8.64
C GLU A 65 2.62 6.55 -9.88
N ARG A 66 1.61 5.70 -9.69
CA ARG A 66 0.82 5.15 -10.81
C ARG A 66 0.02 6.23 -11.53
N LYS A 67 -0.68 7.07 -10.78
CA LYS A 67 -1.48 8.17 -11.36
C LYS A 67 -0.60 9.21 -12.06
N ALA A 68 0.59 9.47 -11.54
CA ALA A 68 1.56 10.37 -12.17
C ALA A 68 2.13 9.78 -13.47
N ALA A 69 2.43 8.47 -13.51
CA ALA A 69 2.87 7.80 -14.72
C ALA A 69 1.78 7.78 -15.80
N GLU A 70 0.54 7.50 -15.42
CA GLU A 70 -0.62 7.54 -16.33
C GLU A 70 -0.88 8.96 -16.85
N ARG A 71 -0.79 9.97 -15.97
CA ARG A 71 -0.88 11.38 -16.39
C ARG A 71 0.22 11.75 -17.39
N ARG A 72 1.45 11.27 -17.20
CA ARG A 72 2.55 11.51 -18.15
C ARG A 72 2.27 10.85 -19.50
N ARG A 73 1.79 9.61 -19.53
CA ARG A 73 1.38 8.93 -20.78
C ARG A 73 0.27 9.69 -21.51
N ILE A 74 -0.76 10.12 -20.80
CA ILE A 74 -1.87 10.89 -21.39
C ILE A 74 -1.37 12.23 -21.96
N ILE A 75 -0.44 12.90 -21.29
CA ILE A 75 0.16 14.14 -21.79
C ILE A 75 0.98 13.88 -23.05
N GLU A 76 1.77 12.80 -23.09
CA GLU A 76 2.55 12.42 -24.27
C GLU A 76 1.65 12.07 -25.47
N GLU A 77 0.56 11.33 -25.24
CA GLU A 77 -0.43 10.98 -26.27
C GLU A 77 -1.22 12.20 -26.76
N ARG A 78 -1.58 13.15 -25.88
CA ARG A 78 -2.38 14.33 -26.25
C ARG A 78 -1.58 15.50 -26.79
N CYS A 79 -0.41 15.78 -26.22
CA CYS A 79 0.37 16.97 -26.53
C CYS A 79 1.42 16.74 -27.62
N GLY A 80 1.71 15.48 -27.99
CA GLY A 80 2.68 15.14 -29.05
C GLY A 80 4.11 15.54 -28.69
N GLN A 81 5.05 15.39 -29.64
CA GLN A 81 6.41 15.88 -29.44
C GLN A 81 6.41 17.42 -29.35
N PRO A 82 7.15 18.01 -28.38
CA PRO A 82 7.34 19.45 -28.37
C PRO A 82 7.91 19.88 -29.72
N LYS A 83 7.27 20.85 -30.38
CA LYS A 83 7.83 21.47 -31.60
C LYS A 83 9.23 21.98 -31.25
N ASN A 84 10.26 21.48 -31.93
CA ASN A 84 11.62 21.99 -31.80
C ASN A 84 11.62 23.44 -32.27
N LEU A 85 11.82 24.38 -31.35
CA LEU A 85 11.85 25.81 -31.62
C LEU A 85 13.27 26.31 -31.94
N ASP A 86 14.27 25.42 -32.04
CA ASP A 86 15.65 25.81 -32.36
C ASP A 86 15.81 26.36 -33.80
N ASP A 87 14.84 26.12 -34.69
CA ASP A 87 14.78 26.71 -36.03
C ASP A 87 13.82 27.91 -36.14
N ALA A 88 13.18 28.34 -35.04
CA ALA A 88 12.24 29.46 -35.05
C ALA A 88 13.01 30.80 -35.07
N ASN A 89 13.55 31.13 -36.23
CA ASN A 89 14.04 32.45 -36.58
C ASN A 89 13.03 33.53 -36.13
N GLU A 90 13.53 34.63 -35.56
CA GLU A 90 12.77 35.70 -34.88
C GLU A 90 11.63 36.36 -35.70
N GLY A 91 11.47 36.00 -36.99
CA GLY A 91 10.45 36.54 -37.90
C GLY A 91 9.07 35.87 -37.87
N GLU A 92 8.92 34.61 -37.44
CA GLU A 92 7.61 33.94 -37.41
C GLU A 92 6.82 34.22 -36.12
N SER A 93 7.52 34.53 -35.03
CA SER A 93 6.91 34.73 -33.72
C SER A 93 6.13 36.05 -33.61
N SER A 94 6.50 37.08 -34.38
CA SER A 94 5.81 38.38 -34.39
C SER A 94 4.50 38.36 -35.19
N ALA A 95 4.38 37.51 -36.22
CA ALA A 95 3.21 37.46 -37.08
C ALA A 95 1.98 36.86 -36.38
N SER A 96 2.19 35.91 -35.47
CA SER A 96 1.08 35.21 -34.81
C SER A 96 0.43 36.01 -33.67
N ILE A 97 1.11 37.02 -33.12
CA ILE A 97 0.62 37.85 -32.01
C ILE A 97 -0.34 38.94 -32.51
N PHE A 98 -0.16 39.43 -33.74
CA PHE A 98 -0.98 40.51 -34.31
C PHE A 98 -2.34 40.06 -34.87
N SER A 99 -2.59 38.76 -34.97
CA SER A 99 -3.85 38.24 -35.52
C SER A 99 -5.02 38.22 -34.51
N PHE A 100 -4.78 38.58 -33.24
CA PHE A 100 -5.79 38.50 -32.18
C PHE A 100 -6.10 39.85 -31.50
N MET A 101 -5.72 40.97 -32.11
CA MET A 101 -6.11 42.31 -31.65
C MET A 101 -6.89 43.04 -32.74
#